data_AF-A0A6P5EV07-F1
#
_entry.id   AF-A0A6P5EV07-F1
#
_cell.length_a   1.000
_cell.length_b   1.000
_cell.length_c   1.000
_cell.angle_alpha   90.00
_cell.angle_beta   90.00
_cell.angle_gamma   90.00
#
_symmetry.space_group_name_H-M   'P 1'
#
loop_
_entity.id
_entity.type
_entity.pdbx_description
1 polymer ?
#
loop_
_entity_poly.entity_id
_entity_poly.type
_entity_poly.pdbx_seq_one_letter_code
_entity_poly.pdbx_strand_id
1 'polypeptide(L)'
;MNIGQTGETFIRIGPQGDDRGDEWDDGCFDGVREILIWHGDKINAIQFVDDRDGTSVLSDKHGGNGTNFDHIQLNYPSEYLTEINGFWGDSYYLPSVIESLKFSSNRRSFGPFGRSEPSKRPASMYDSRESAVNHFHFKVMDNKLCGFFGRSDANYLYAIGIHFRALQKTALKFPRPASAPPNSSTVVTNVSTGNPNAVPRPCATSPSSSTTGTFASAVP
;
A
#
# COMPACT_ATOMS: atom_id res chain seq x y z
N MET A 1 11.31 11.29 9.85
CA MET A 1 10.40 10.19 10.20
C MET A 1 9.20 10.83 10.86
N ASN A 2 7.98 10.47 10.45
CA ASN A 2 6.77 11.00 11.08
C ASN A 2 6.50 10.17 12.33
N ILE A 3 6.47 10.82 13.49
CA ILE A 3 6.26 10.19 14.79
C ILE A 3 4.79 10.34 15.13
N GLY A 4 4.08 9.23 15.29
CA GLY A 4 2.67 9.19 15.66
C GLY A 4 2.45 9.65 17.08
N GLN A 5 1.21 9.94 17.44
CA GLN A 5 0.86 10.33 18.81
C GLN A 5 1.16 9.21 19.82
N THR A 6 1.33 7.96 19.36
CA THR A 6 1.76 6.81 20.17
C THR A 6 3.29 6.61 20.20
N GLY A 7 4.09 7.53 19.65
CA GLY A 7 5.55 7.41 19.56
C GLY A 7 6.07 6.44 18.48
N GLU A 8 5.18 5.79 17.74
CA GLU A 8 5.56 4.88 16.65
C GLU A 8 5.77 5.62 15.32
N THR A 9 6.68 5.10 14.49
CA THR A 9 6.91 5.64 13.15
C THR A 9 5.81 5.21 12.19
N PHE A 10 5.16 6.17 11.52
CA PHE A 10 4.20 5.89 10.46
C PHE A 10 4.70 6.44 9.12
N ILE A 11 4.20 5.85 8.04
CA ILE A 11 4.46 6.28 6.67
C ILE A 11 3.23 7.05 6.18
N ARG A 12 3.49 8.14 5.46
CA ARG A 12 2.50 9.01 4.85
C ARG A 12 2.58 8.88 3.33
N ILE A 13 1.46 8.61 2.65
CA ILE A 13 1.36 8.56 1.17
C ILE A 13 0.29 9.53 0.69
N GLY A 14 0.63 10.34 -0.30
CA GLY A 14 -0.24 11.37 -0.87
C GLY A 14 0.12 12.79 -0.41
N PRO A 15 -0.83 13.76 -0.49
CA PRO A 15 -2.23 13.55 -0.86
C PRO A 15 -2.37 13.46 -2.38
N GLN A 16 -3.44 12.83 -2.86
CA GLN A 16 -3.84 12.86 -4.27
C GLN A 16 -5.09 13.73 -4.39
N GLY A 17 -5.10 14.63 -5.36
CA GLY A 17 -6.11 15.68 -5.50
C GLY A 17 -5.52 17.02 -5.94
N ASP A 18 -6.30 18.07 -5.68
CA ASP A 18 -5.95 19.47 -5.97
C ASP A 18 -5.20 20.13 -4.80
N ASP A 19 -4.49 21.23 -5.05
CA ASP A 19 -3.71 21.95 -4.04
C ASP A 19 -4.50 23.06 -3.31
N ARG A 20 -5.78 23.22 -3.61
CA ARG A 20 -6.71 24.12 -2.92
C ARG A 20 -7.15 23.62 -1.55
N GLY A 21 -7.85 24.49 -0.83
CA GLY A 21 -8.34 24.22 0.53
C GLY A 21 -7.25 24.31 1.59
N ASP A 22 -7.68 24.23 2.84
CA ASP A 22 -6.81 24.21 4.00
C ASP A 22 -6.30 22.77 4.24
N GLU A 23 -5.04 22.67 4.67
CA GLU A 23 -4.45 21.39 5.05
C GLU A 23 -5.01 20.89 6.37
N TRP A 24 -5.25 19.59 6.45
CA TRP A 24 -5.62 18.91 7.67
C TRP A 24 -4.88 17.56 7.76
N ASP A 25 -4.58 17.14 8.98
CA ASP A 25 -3.86 15.91 9.28
C ASP A 25 -4.36 15.39 10.64
N ASP A 26 -5.15 14.32 10.62
CA ASP A 26 -5.68 13.72 11.87
C ASP A 26 -4.59 12.95 12.63
N GLY A 27 -3.44 12.72 12.00
CA GLY A 27 -2.36 11.90 12.53
C GLY A 27 -2.59 10.41 12.32
N CYS A 28 -2.00 9.61 13.20
CA CYS A 28 -2.02 8.15 13.14
C CYS A 28 -2.40 7.58 14.51
N PHE A 29 -3.44 6.76 14.51
CA PHE A 29 -4.12 6.14 15.65
C PHE A 29 -3.93 4.62 15.63
N ASP A 30 -4.57 3.89 16.54
CA ASP A 30 -4.45 2.43 16.56
C ASP A 30 -5.19 1.79 15.39
N GLY A 31 -6.28 2.41 14.94
CA GLY A 31 -6.97 2.09 13.70
C GLY A 31 -8.30 2.81 13.55
N VAL A 32 -8.88 2.72 12.36
CA VAL A 32 -10.17 3.35 12.04
C VAL A 32 -11.30 2.41 12.46
N ARG A 33 -12.31 2.93 13.16
CA ARG A 33 -13.53 2.21 13.56
C ARG A 33 -14.69 2.53 12.62
N GLU A 34 -14.87 3.81 12.30
CA GLU A 34 -15.98 4.28 11.47
C GLU A 34 -15.55 5.37 10.50
N ILE A 35 -16.27 5.47 9.38
CA ILE A 35 -16.07 6.50 8.36
C ILE A 35 -17.43 7.12 8.04
N LEU A 36 -17.50 8.44 8.13
CA LEU A 36 -18.68 9.24 7.82
C LEU A 36 -18.38 10.03 6.55
N ILE A 37 -19.27 9.94 5.56
CA ILE A 37 -19.04 10.49 4.22
C ILE A 37 -20.24 11.34 3.82
N TRP A 38 -20.01 12.61 3.53
CA TRP A 38 -20.99 13.50 2.91
C TRP A 38 -20.64 13.68 1.46
N HIS A 39 -21.60 13.43 0.56
CA HIS A 39 -21.35 13.49 -0.87
C HIS A 39 -22.60 13.86 -1.67
N GLY A 40 -22.40 14.13 -2.95
CA GLY A 40 -23.42 14.21 -3.99
C GLY A 40 -22.81 13.62 -5.26
N ASP A 41 -22.68 14.43 -6.30
CA ASP A 41 -21.86 14.05 -7.47
C ASP A 41 -20.35 14.13 -7.20
N LYS A 42 -19.96 14.55 -6.00
CA LYS A 42 -18.59 14.82 -5.54
C LYS A 42 -18.49 14.51 -4.05
N ILE A 43 -17.29 14.38 -3.53
CA ILE A 43 -17.08 14.23 -2.08
C ILE A 43 -17.08 15.62 -1.44
N ASN A 44 -18.07 15.85 -0.57
CA ASN A 44 -18.21 17.10 0.16
C ASN A 44 -17.39 17.09 1.43
N ALA A 45 -17.47 16.00 2.20
CA ALA A 45 -16.71 15.85 3.42
C ALA A 45 -16.47 14.40 3.82
N ILE A 46 -15.47 14.23 4.67
CA ILE A 46 -15.18 13.00 5.38
C ILE A 46 -14.95 13.29 6.86
N GLN A 47 -15.23 12.31 7.71
CA GLN A 47 -14.92 12.33 9.13
C GLN A 47 -14.70 10.90 9.60
N PHE A 48 -13.83 10.72 10.60
CA PHE A 48 -13.43 9.41 11.08
C PHE A 48 -13.71 9.26 12.56
N VAL A 49 -14.03 8.02 12.95
CA VAL A 49 -13.96 7.60 14.35
C VAL A 49 -12.77 6.65 14.45
N ASP A 50 -11.72 7.11 15.11
CA ASP A 50 -10.49 6.35 15.31
C ASP A 50 -10.44 5.69 16.68
N ASP A 51 -9.66 4.62 16.79
CA ASP A 51 -9.33 3.96 18.04
C ASP A 51 -8.05 4.53 18.64
N ARG A 52 -8.12 4.93 19.91
CA ARG A 52 -6.96 5.31 20.72
C ARG A 52 -7.01 4.53 22.03
N ASP A 53 -6.13 3.55 22.18
CA ASP A 53 -6.02 2.69 23.35
C ASP A 53 -7.37 2.04 23.74
N GLY A 54 -8.12 1.59 22.73
CA GLY A 54 -9.45 0.97 22.91
C GLY A 54 -10.62 1.96 23.04
N THR A 55 -10.35 3.27 23.05
CA THR A 55 -11.36 4.33 23.14
C THR A 55 -11.61 4.97 21.78
N SER A 56 -12.87 5.21 21.43
CA SER A 56 -13.25 5.92 20.21
C SER A 56 -12.97 7.43 20.31
N VAL A 57 -12.30 7.99 19.31
CA VAL A 57 -12.01 9.42 19.15
C VAL A 57 -12.60 9.89 17.83
N LEU A 58 -13.47 10.90 17.88
CA LEU A 58 -14.04 11.52 16.68
C LEU A 58 -13.07 12.57 16.13
N SER A 59 -12.72 12.48 14.85
CA SER A 59 -11.90 13.50 14.16
C SER A 59 -12.71 14.78 13.90
N ASP A 60 -12.03 15.84 13.48
CA ASP A 60 -12.72 16.97 12.87
C ASP A 60 -13.40 16.53 11.56
N LYS A 61 -14.47 17.22 11.19
CA LYS A 61 -15.11 17.03 9.89
C LYS A 61 -14.35 17.83 8.84
N HIS A 62 -13.86 17.14 7.82
CA HIS A 62 -13.06 17.74 6.74
C HIS A 62 -13.91 17.95 5.51
N GLY A 63 -14.49 19.14 5.39
CA GLY A 63 -15.35 19.52 4.25
C GLY A 63 -16.72 20.05 4.64
N GLY A 64 -17.59 20.14 3.63
CA GLY A 64 -18.94 20.69 3.76
C GLY A 64 -20.07 19.67 3.95
N ASN A 65 -21.29 20.15 3.82
CA ASN A 65 -22.46 19.28 3.73
C ASN A 65 -22.65 18.82 2.28
N GLY A 66 -23.01 17.56 2.11
CA GLY A 66 -23.44 16.98 0.84
C GLY A 66 -24.96 16.83 0.79
N THR A 67 -25.46 16.38 -0.36
CA THR A 67 -26.88 16.02 -0.52
C THR A 67 -27.19 14.63 0.04
N ASN A 68 -26.18 13.78 0.11
CA ASN A 68 -26.22 12.42 0.63
C ASN A 68 -25.25 12.27 1.81
N PHE A 69 -25.52 11.27 2.64
CA PHE A 69 -24.70 10.88 3.77
C PHE A 69 -24.64 9.36 3.86
N ASP A 70 -23.42 8.82 3.99
CA ASP A 70 -23.16 7.41 4.21
C ASP A 70 -22.28 7.21 5.43
N HIS A 71 -22.54 6.12 6.15
CA HIS A 71 -21.82 5.73 7.36
C HIS A 71 -21.31 4.30 7.23
N ILE A 72 -20.00 4.14 7.31
CA ILE A 72 -19.33 2.86 7.34
C ILE A 72 -18.94 2.56 8.77
N GLN A 73 -19.51 1.50 9.34
CA GLN A 73 -19.09 0.95 10.62
C GLN A 73 -18.32 -0.35 10.40
N LEU A 74 -17.04 -0.39 10.80
CA LEU A 74 -16.21 -1.59 10.70
C LEU A 74 -16.39 -2.47 11.94
N ASN A 75 -16.29 -3.79 11.76
CA ASN A 75 -16.26 -4.75 12.87
C ASN A 75 -14.88 -4.75 13.57
N TYR A 76 -14.48 -3.60 14.12
CA TYR A 76 -13.20 -3.41 14.79
C TYR A 76 -13.07 -4.32 16.04
N PRO A 77 -11.91 -4.94 16.31
CA PRO A 77 -10.64 -4.85 15.57
C PRO A 77 -10.49 -5.91 14.45
N SER A 78 -11.46 -6.80 14.28
CA SER A 78 -11.37 -7.92 13.31
C SER A 78 -11.46 -7.47 11.85
N GLU A 79 -12.07 -6.32 11.61
CA GLU A 79 -12.20 -5.69 10.31
C GLU A 79 -11.46 -4.36 10.29
N TYR A 80 -10.58 -4.16 9.31
CA TYR A 80 -9.75 -2.98 9.15
C TYR A 80 -9.58 -2.63 7.68
N LEU A 81 -9.37 -1.34 7.40
CA LEU A 81 -9.14 -0.84 6.04
C LEU A 81 -7.79 -1.32 5.50
N THR A 82 -7.82 -1.78 4.26
CA THR A 82 -6.65 -2.24 3.50
C THR A 82 -6.44 -1.39 2.25
N GLU A 83 -7.49 -0.71 1.78
CA GLU A 83 -7.45 -0.02 0.52
C GLU A 83 -8.38 1.19 0.48
N ILE A 84 -7.93 2.23 -0.19
CA ILE A 84 -8.74 3.36 -0.63
C ILE A 84 -8.38 3.65 -2.09
N ASN A 85 -9.39 3.83 -2.93
CA ASN A 85 -9.21 4.25 -4.31
C ASN A 85 -10.35 5.18 -4.72
N GLY A 86 -10.14 5.89 -5.82
CA GLY A 86 -11.08 6.87 -6.30
C GLY A 86 -10.52 7.65 -7.48
N PHE A 87 -11.25 8.68 -7.85
CA PHE A 87 -10.83 9.62 -8.87
C PHE A 87 -11.18 11.05 -8.46
N TRP A 88 -10.43 11.98 -9.04
CA TRP A 88 -10.57 13.41 -8.83
C TRP A 88 -10.49 14.12 -10.18
N GLY A 89 -11.22 15.23 -10.31
CA GLY A 89 -11.39 15.84 -11.62
C GLY A 89 -12.01 17.21 -11.58
N ASP A 90 -11.72 17.97 -12.65
CA ASP A 90 -12.26 19.30 -12.85
C ASP A 90 -13.73 19.26 -13.23
N SER A 91 -14.46 20.29 -12.83
CA SER A 91 -15.75 20.61 -13.44
C SER A 91 -15.67 21.96 -14.15
N TYR A 92 -16.59 22.21 -15.08
CA TYR A 92 -16.65 23.46 -15.85
C TYR A 92 -16.54 24.73 -14.99
N TYR A 93 -17.14 24.72 -13.80
CA TYR A 93 -17.25 25.88 -12.92
C TYR A 93 -16.58 25.69 -11.56
N LEU A 94 -16.04 24.50 -11.31
CA LEU A 94 -15.45 24.17 -10.01
C LEU A 94 -14.05 23.61 -10.22
N PRO A 95 -13.11 23.99 -9.34
CA PRO A 95 -11.79 23.35 -9.29
C PRO A 95 -11.88 21.83 -9.17
N SER A 96 -10.75 21.19 -9.47
CA SER A 96 -10.60 19.76 -9.28
C SER A 96 -10.89 19.39 -7.84
N VAL A 97 -11.74 18.39 -7.62
CA VAL A 97 -12.09 17.88 -6.29
C VAL A 97 -12.09 16.36 -6.32
N ILE A 98 -12.06 15.73 -5.15
CA ILE A 98 -12.32 14.29 -5.05
C ILE A 98 -13.77 14.04 -5.49
N GLU A 99 -13.94 13.32 -6.59
CA GLU A 99 -15.25 13.02 -7.15
C GLU A 99 -15.81 11.70 -6.64
N SER A 100 -14.91 10.76 -6.32
CA SER A 100 -15.30 9.43 -5.89
C SER A 100 -14.34 8.86 -4.85
N LEU A 101 -14.92 8.12 -3.90
CA LEU A 101 -14.20 7.34 -2.91
C LEU A 101 -14.76 5.94 -2.82
N LYS A 102 -13.86 4.96 -2.82
CA LYS A 102 -14.16 3.57 -2.53
C LYS A 102 -13.18 3.08 -1.47
N PHE A 103 -13.72 2.49 -0.42
CA PHE A 103 -12.94 1.90 0.65
C PHE A 103 -13.03 0.38 0.56
N SER A 104 -11.94 -0.33 0.85
CA SER A 104 -12.00 -1.77 1.08
C SER A 104 -11.34 -2.13 2.39
N SER A 105 -11.99 -3.04 3.11
CA SER A 105 -11.45 -3.71 4.28
C SER A 105 -10.87 -5.07 3.90
N ASN A 106 -10.26 -5.74 4.86
CA ASN A 106 -9.91 -7.16 4.77
C ASN A 106 -11.11 -8.11 4.57
N ARG A 107 -12.36 -7.60 4.59
CA ARG A 107 -13.58 -8.42 4.51
C ARG A 107 -14.55 -8.00 3.41
N ARG A 108 -14.69 -6.70 3.13
CA ARG A 108 -15.69 -6.15 2.20
C ARG A 108 -15.23 -4.85 1.57
N SER A 109 -15.97 -4.40 0.56
CA SER A 109 -15.79 -3.10 -0.09
C SER A 109 -17.00 -2.20 0.12
N PHE A 110 -16.77 -0.89 0.10
CA PHE A 110 -17.75 0.17 0.35
C PHE A 110 -17.66 1.22 -0.74
N GLY A 111 -18.81 1.65 -1.26
CA GLY A 111 -18.91 2.63 -2.34
C GLY A 111 -18.92 2.00 -3.74
N PRO A 112 -18.63 2.78 -4.79
CA PRO A 112 -18.13 4.15 -4.73
C PRO A 112 -19.17 5.13 -4.14
N PHE A 113 -18.68 6.08 -3.35
CA PHE A 113 -19.42 7.26 -2.91
C PHE A 113 -19.08 8.42 -3.83
N GLY A 114 -19.98 9.38 -3.99
CA GLY A 114 -19.86 10.39 -5.03
C GLY A 114 -20.27 9.84 -6.41
N ARG A 115 -19.52 10.16 -7.45
CA ARG A 115 -19.74 9.60 -8.78
C ARG A 115 -19.29 8.14 -8.88
N SER A 116 -20.00 7.36 -9.69
CA SER A 116 -19.59 6.03 -10.11
C SER A 116 -18.58 6.05 -11.27
N GLU A 117 -18.59 7.12 -12.07
CA GLU A 117 -17.73 7.30 -13.22
C GLU A 117 -17.04 8.67 -13.21
N PRO A 118 -15.79 8.75 -13.68
CA PRO A 118 -15.06 10.01 -13.79
C PRO A 118 -15.79 11.05 -14.60
N SER A 119 -15.70 12.32 -14.19
CA SER A 119 -16.14 13.41 -15.05
C SER A 119 -15.38 13.38 -16.37
N LYS A 120 -16.14 13.29 -17.47
CA LYS A 120 -15.59 13.48 -18.80
C LYS A 120 -15.28 14.96 -18.95
N ARG A 121 -14.00 15.33 -18.96
CA ARG A 121 -13.61 16.70 -19.33
C ARG A 121 -14.19 17.01 -20.71
N PRO A 122 -14.67 18.24 -20.95
CA PRO A 122 -15.12 18.65 -22.27
C PRO A 122 -13.90 18.67 -23.20
N ALA A 123 -13.96 17.92 -24.29
CA ALA A 123 -12.91 17.87 -25.29
C ALA A 123 -12.59 19.25 -25.93
N SER A 124 -13.43 20.27 -25.69
CA SER A 124 -13.37 21.56 -26.38
C SER A 124 -12.57 22.65 -25.67
N MET A 125 -12.07 22.45 -24.44
CA MET A 125 -11.45 23.56 -23.68
C MET A 125 -9.92 23.57 -23.68
N TYR A 126 -9.25 22.45 -23.97
CA TYR A 126 -7.82 22.38 -24.27
C TYR A 126 -7.56 21.22 -25.25
N ASP A 127 -6.72 21.47 -26.25
CA ASP A 127 -6.35 20.62 -27.38
C ASP A 127 -6.33 19.10 -27.09
N SER A 128 -7.20 18.37 -27.81
CA SER A 128 -7.20 16.96 -28.29
C SER A 128 -6.50 15.82 -27.51
N ARG A 129 -5.96 16.06 -26.32
CA ARG A 129 -5.46 15.03 -25.42
C ARG A 129 -6.65 14.42 -24.73
N GLU A 130 -6.88 13.14 -25.01
CA GLU A 130 -7.77 12.23 -24.31
C GLU A 130 -7.89 12.64 -22.83
N SER A 131 -9.12 12.89 -22.37
CA SER A 131 -9.42 13.30 -20.99
C SER A 131 -8.81 12.30 -20.01
N ALA A 132 -7.57 12.54 -19.58
CA ALA A 132 -6.88 11.69 -18.65
C ALA A 132 -7.65 11.73 -17.33
N VAL A 133 -8.24 10.59 -16.96
CA VAL A 133 -8.88 10.46 -15.67
C VAL A 133 -7.79 10.36 -14.61
N ASN A 134 -7.83 11.25 -13.62
CA ASN A 134 -6.93 11.17 -12.49
C ASN A 134 -7.48 10.18 -11.46
N HIS A 135 -7.03 8.93 -11.55
CA HIS A 135 -7.30 7.91 -10.55
C HIS A 135 -6.20 7.89 -9.49
N PHE A 136 -6.57 7.59 -8.25
CA PHE A 136 -5.64 7.26 -7.19
C PHE A 136 -6.02 5.93 -6.55
N HIS A 137 -5.01 5.23 -6.06
CA HIS A 137 -5.16 3.93 -5.43
C HIS A 137 -4.08 3.77 -4.37
N PHE A 138 -4.49 3.77 -3.11
CA PHE A 138 -3.61 3.44 -2.00
C PHE A 138 -4.00 2.08 -1.46
N LYS A 139 -3.06 1.13 -1.54
CA LYS A 139 -3.23 -0.23 -1.04
C LYS A 139 -2.15 -0.56 -0.02
N VAL A 140 -2.59 -1.08 1.12
CA VAL A 140 -1.76 -1.43 2.26
C VAL A 140 -1.97 -2.91 2.54
N MET A 141 -0.93 -3.73 2.32
CA MET A 141 -1.05 -5.21 2.40
C MET A 141 -0.92 -5.72 3.85
N ASP A 142 0.29 -5.61 4.41
CA ASP A 142 0.62 -6.17 5.73
C ASP A 142 0.62 -5.10 6.84
N ASN A 143 0.35 -3.85 6.48
CA ASN A 143 0.38 -2.71 7.38
C ASN A 143 -1.05 -2.25 7.68
N LYS A 144 -1.28 -1.70 8.86
CA LYS A 144 -2.60 -1.18 9.25
C LYS A 144 -2.70 0.30 8.87
N LEU A 145 -3.75 0.67 8.13
CA LEU A 145 -4.11 2.08 7.93
C LEU A 145 -4.49 2.66 9.30
N CYS A 146 -3.85 3.76 9.67
CA CYS A 146 -3.96 4.34 10.99
C CYS A 146 -4.48 5.78 11.00
N GLY A 147 -4.68 6.41 9.85
CA GLY A 147 -5.27 7.74 9.81
C GLY A 147 -5.18 8.36 8.43
N PHE A 148 -5.65 9.59 8.34
CA PHE A 148 -5.81 10.32 7.10
C PHE A 148 -5.31 11.74 7.22
N PHE A 149 -5.00 12.33 6.08
CA PHE A 149 -4.67 13.73 5.93
C PHE A 149 -5.11 14.19 4.55
N GLY A 150 -5.20 15.49 4.32
CA GLY A 150 -5.63 15.98 3.03
C GLY A 150 -5.84 17.48 3.01
N ARG A 151 -6.71 17.91 2.09
CA ARG A 151 -7.08 19.31 1.92
C ARG A 151 -8.58 19.45 1.72
N SER A 152 -9.20 20.38 2.42
CA SER A 152 -10.65 20.64 2.33
C SER A 152 -10.96 22.12 2.54
N ASP A 153 -12.13 22.57 2.11
CA ASP A 153 -12.70 23.85 2.53
C ASP A 153 -14.08 23.63 3.17
N ALA A 154 -14.84 24.71 3.37
CA ALA A 154 -16.19 24.63 3.94
C ALA A 154 -17.22 23.83 3.09
N ASN A 155 -16.86 23.40 1.87
CA ASN A 155 -17.78 22.79 0.89
C ASN A 155 -17.31 21.41 0.41
N TYR A 156 -16.01 21.24 0.12
CA TYR A 156 -15.49 20.09 -0.61
C TYR A 156 -14.19 19.53 -0.03
N LEU A 157 -13.98 18.25 -0.34
CA LEU A 157 -12.70 17.57 -0.18
C LEU A 157 -11.89 17.70 -1.49
N TYR A 158 -10.73 18.35 -1.42
CA TYR A 158 -9.86 18.60 -2.58
C TYR A 158 -8.82 17.50 -2.78
N ALA A 159 -8.24 17.01 -1.69
CA ALA A 159 -7.20 16.01 -1.73
C ALA A 159 -7.24 15.10 -0.50
N ILE A 160 -6.80 13.85 -0.68
CA ILE A 160 -6.76 12.84 0.38
C ILE A 160 -5.48 12.01 0.31
N GLY A 161 -4.94 11.69 1.47
CA GLY A 161 -3.82 10.78 1.65
C GLY A 161 -4.02 9.93 2.90
N ILE A 162 -3.14 8.95 3.08
CA ILE A 162 -3.25 7.96 4.15
C ILE A 162 -1.98 7.87 5.00
N HIS A 163 -2.18 7.52 6.26
CA HIS A 163 -1.15 7.05 7.18
C HIS A 163 -1.26 5.55 7.37
N PHE A 164 -0.13 4.86 7.37
CA PHE A 164 -0.06 3.46 7.79
C PHE A 164 1.19 3.19 8.61
N ARG A 165 1.06 2.26 9.56
CA ARG A 165 2.18 1.80 10.39
C ARG A 165 2.96 0.77 9.62
N ALA A 166 4.22 1.06 9.31
CA ALA A 166 5.11 0.02 8.82
C ALA A 166 5.37 -0.94 9.98
N LEU A 167 4.94 -2.20 9.86
CA LEU A 167 5.44 -3.23 10.75
C LEU A 167 6.95 -3.24 10.60
N GLN A 168 7.68 -2.90 11.66
CA GLN A 168 9.12 -3.13 11.67
C GLN A 168 9.28 -4.63 11.41
N LYS A 169 9.83 -5.00 10.25
CA LYS A 169 10.31 -6.36 10.05
C LYS A 169 11.27 -6.59 11.20
N THR A 170 10.84 -7.39 12.18
CA THR A 170 11.73 -7.90 13.20
C THR A 170 12.87 -8.52 12.41
N ALA A 171 14.03 -7.88 12.40
CA ALA A 171 15.21 -8.51 11.84
C ALA A 171 15.29 -9.84 12.60
N LEU A 172 15.09 -10.95 11.89
CA LEU A 172 15.32 -12.27 12.46
C LEU A 172 16.74 -12.20 13.03
N LYS A 173 16.85 -12.11 14.36
CA LYS A 173 18.11 -12.28 15.05
C LYS A 173 18.45 -13.74 14.82
N PHE A 174 19.08 -14.05 13.70
CA PHE A 174 19.69 -15.35 13.49
C PHE A 174 20.65 -15.53 14.66
N PRO A 175 20.47 -16.57 15.52
CA PRO A 175 21.48 -16.90 16.50
C PRO A 175 22.78 -17.08 15.73
N ARG A 176 23.83 -16.36 16.15
CA ARG A 176 25.18 -16.55 15.59
C ARG A 176 25.47 -18.05 15.63
N PRO A 177 25.86 -18.69 14.51
CA PRO A 177 26.26 -20.08 14.54
C PRO A 177 27.35 -20.24 15.61
N ALA A 178 27.17 -21.19 16.52
CA ALA A 178 28.14 -21.47 17.57
C ALA A 178 29.51 -21.66 16.91
N SER A 179 30.52 -20.91 17.37
CA SER A 179 31.89 -21.07 16.93
C SER A 179 32.30 -22.54 17.10
N ALA A 180 32.74 -23.16 16.01
CA ALA A 180 33.23 -24.54 16.03
C ALA A 180 34.30 -24.72 17.13
N PRO A 181 34.32 -25.85 17.83
CA PRO A 181 35.31 -26.09 18.87
C PRO A 181 36.72 -26.16 18.24
N PRO A 182 37.76 -25.73 18.98
CA PRO A 182 39.12 -25.73 18.46
C PRO A 182 39.60 -27.17 18.23
N ASN A 183 40.12 -27.42 17.03
CA ASN A 183 40.69 -28.71 16.63
C ASN A 183 41.87 -29.07 17.55
N SER A 184 41.76 -30.20 18.25
CA SER A 184 42.89 -30.80 18.96
C SER A 184 43.93 -31.25 17.95
N SER A 185 45.15 -30.75 18.09
CA SER A 185 46.30 -31.14 17.30
C SER A 185 46.76 -32.53 17.74
N THR A 186 46.71 -33.52 16.85
CA THR A 186 47.42 -34.80 17.05
C THR A 186 48.75 -34.74 16.31
N VAL A 187 49.82 -34.93 17.07
CA VAL A 187 51.22 -34.93 16.67
C VAL A 187 51.57 -36.27 15.98
N VAL A 188 52.07 -36.16 14.73
CA VAL A 188 53.24 -36.82 14.09
C VAL A 188 53.30 -38.37 14.11
N THR A 189 53.48 -39.07 12.99
CA THR A 189 54.80 -39.37 12.38
C THR A 189 54.76 -39.71 10.88
N ASN A 190 55.69 -39.12 10.13
CA ASN A 190 56.07 -39.50 8.76
C ASN A 190 57.03 -40.72 8.77
N VAL A 191 56.79 -41.68 7.87
CA VAL A 191 57.77 -42.62 7.31
C VAL A 191 57.39 -42.83 5.83
N SER A 192 58.07 -42.13 4.91
CA SER A 192 59.16 -42.62 4.03
C SER A 192 58.78 -43.59 2.90
N THR A 193 58.74 -43.03 1.68
CA THR A 193 59.32 -43.49 0.39
C THR A 193 58.93 -44.81 -0.30
N GLY A 194 58.57 -44.68 -1.58
CA GLY A 194 58.67 -45.68 -2.66
C GLY A 194 57.31 -45.94 -3.32
N ASN A 195 57.10 -45.93 -4.64
CA ASN A 195 57.94 -45.88 -5.84
C ASN A 195 56.99 -45.48 -7.01
N PRO A 196 57.45 -44.82 -8.08
CA PRO A 196 56.64 -44.39 -9.21
C PRO A 196 56.54 -45.52 -10.25
N ASN A 197 55.34 -45.75 -10.79
CA ASN A 197 55.03 -46.31 -12.12
C ASN A 197 53.70 -47.07 -12.10
N ALA A 198 52.63 -46.42 -12.57
CA ALA A 198 51.52 -47.10 -13.24
C ALA A 198 50.63 -46.10 -14.00
N VAL A 199 50.87 -46.00 -15.30
CA VAL A 199 49.89 -45.65 -16.35
C VAL A 199 50.10 -46.78 -17.39
N PRO A 200 49.10 -47.36 -18.11
CA PRO A 200 47.84 -46.76 -18.61
C PRO A 200 46.60 -47.70 -18.58
N ARG A 201 45.38 -47.17 -18.81
CA ARG A 201 44.60 -47.34 -20.06
C ARG A 201 43.09 -47.04 -19.90
N PRO A 202 42.40 -46.69 -21.01
CA PRO A 202 41.02 -46.22 -21.08
C PRO A 202 40.04 -47.29 -21.59
N CYS A 203 38.73 -47.06 -21.37
CA CYS A 203 37.61 -47.29 -22.31
C CYS A 203 36.28 -47.01 -21.57
N ALA A 204 35.45 -46.08 -22.07
CA ALA A 204 34.24 -46.33 -22.88
C ALA A 204 33.07 -46.85 -21.99
N THR A 205 31.86 -46.29 -21.97
CA THR A 205 30.93 -46.01 -23.08
C THR A 205 29.74 -45.17 -22.56
N SER A 206 29.29 -44.20 -23.35
CA SER A 206 27.92 -43.61 -23.40
C SER A 206 26.86 -44.67 -23.82
N PRO A 207 25.51 -44.44 -23.90
CA PRO A 207 24.70 -43.20 -23.99
C PRO A 207 23.50 -43.22 -22.99
N SER A 208 22.44 -42.39 -22.96
CA SER A 208 21.65 -41.69 -23.97
C SER A 208 20.60 -40.76 -23.31
N SER A 209 20.36 -39.60 -23.95
CA SER A 209 19.10 -38.83 -24.18
C SER A 209 17.90 -38.96 -23.21
N SER A 210 17.21 -37.89 -22.83
CA SER A 210 16.28 -37.14 -23.70
C SER A 210 15.66 -35.97 -22.89
N THR A 211 15.66 -34.72 -23.36
CA THR A 211 14.74 -34.03 -24.29
C THR A 211 13.61 -33.26 -23.58
N THR A 212 13.74 -31.93 -23.54
CA THR A 212 12.66 -30.93 -23.60
C THR A 212 13.28 -29.72 -24.33
N GLY A 213 12.74 -29.10 -25.38
CA GLY A 213 11.37 -29.02 -25.88
C GLY A 213 10.94 -27.55 -25.88
N THR A 214 11.65 -26.70 -26.64
CA THR A 214 11.37 -25.25 -26.75
C THR A 214 10.53 -24.99 -27.99
N PHE A 215 9.32 -24.44 -27.80
CA PHE A 215 8.49 -23.90 -28.88
C PHE A 215 8.67 -22.38 -28.93
N ALA A 216 9.08 -21.87 -30.10
CA ALA A 216 8.93 -20.48 -30.50
C ALA A 216 7.97 -20.46 -31.71
N SER A 217 6.91 -19.66 -31.60
CA SER A 217 5.99 -19.36 -32.71
C SER A 217 6.30 -17.95 -33.19
N ALA A 218 6.57 -17.82 -34.49
CA ALA A 218 6.64 -16.56 -35.20
C ALA A 218 5.63 -16.59 -36.36
N VAL A 219 4.94 -15.46 -36.47
CA VAL A 219 3.87 -15.03 -37.36
C VAL A 219 4.37 -14.97 -38.82
N PRO A 220 3.50 -15.08 -39.85
CA PRO A 220 2.80 -13.90 -40.38
C PRO A 220 1.27 -13.94 -40.26
#